data_AF-A0A9D4WHM6-F1
#
_entry.id   AF-A0A9D4WHM6-F1
#
_cell.length_a   1.000
_cell.length_b   1.000
_cell.length_c   1.000
_cell.angle_alpha   90.00
_cell.angle_beta   90.00
_cell.angle_gamma   90.00
#
_symmetry.space_group_name_H-M   'P 1'
#
loop_
_entity.id
_entity.type
_entity.pdbx_description
1 polymer ?
#
loop_
_entity_poly.entity_id
_entity_poly.type
_entity_poly.pdbx_seq_one_letter_code
_entity_poly.pdbx_strand_id
1 'polypeptide(L)'
;MERQRRNTKKYNFRQPDLKELRNLTSYVLDPLGFKARFGKLLPLLSIQVDEGLMSVLVQFYDPLYRCFTFTDFQLLPTLEEYAYLAGIPILDQLPFSGLESVPTSREITDMLHIDESLVGAHMTTKGGIQGLPSEFLIDQATIYGKAMSEDAFEAIFVLLIYGLVLFPNIDKFVDVNAIRIFSTLNPVPTLLGDTYFSLHMRNAKGGGTIVCCLPLLYKWFISHLPQTVAFKENKGCLRWSMRLMSLTNDDIFWYNRVYDGVQIIDSCGEFSNVPLLDTCGGINYNPILARRQLGFPLKDKPNNILLEGVFFQEGKDPQGLKARMVRAWRKIHRKGRNELGPKNCVALELYTAWVRKRASEYLMPYEYPRPTPLVMAGPSTLPDQGVIDDPDDAWTSLLPQSSRFWKRKYDRLAKEKADMEAAYEEEVKRLRASYLPVQADSPVLHQSQLFKTDGSSRTRKLRAERGSSQTDCPDGVILSCPEPVFSNAINSSLEDGHL
;
A
#
# COMPACT_ATOMS: atom_id res chain seq x y z
N MET A 1 43.35 -17.55 -2.98
CA MET A 1 42.40 -17.92 -4.04
C MET A 1 41.35 -16.82 -4.07
N GLU A 2 41.33 -15.95 -5.09
CA GLU A 2 40.32 -14.90 -5.20
C GLU A 2 38.95 -15.57 -5.38
N ARG A 3 37.99 -15.28 -4.50
CA ARG A 3 36.61 -15.75 -4.65
C ARG A 3 36.05 -15.15 -5.95
N GLN A 4 35.47 -15.99 -6.81
CA GLN A 4 34.78 -15.52 -8.00
C GLN A 4 33.64 -14.56 -7.62
N ARG A 5 33.51 -13.46 -8.36
CA ARG A 5 32.48 -12.43 -8.18
C ARG A 5 31.82 -12.11 -9.52
N ARG A 6 30.56 -11.67 -9.47
CA ARG A 6 29.90 -11.11 -10.65
C ARG A 6 30.29 -9.65 -10.85
N ASN A 7 30.21 -9.18 -12.09
CA ASN A 7 30.38 -7.77 -12.41
C ASN A 7 29.21 -6.95 -11.86
N THR A 8 29.53 -5.77 -11.34
CA THR A 8 28.52 -4.78 -10.96
C THR A 8 27.96 -4.10 -12.21
N LYS A 9 26.69 -3.69 -12.12
CA LYS A 9 25.97 -2.97 -13.17
C LYS A 9 25.82 -1.50 -12.79
N LYS A 10 25.71 -0.61 -13.78
CA LYS A 10 25.47 0.82 -13.53
C LYS A 10 23.98 1.09 -13.45
N TYR A 11 23.52 1.53 -12.29
CA TYR A 11 22.15 1.99 -12.09
C TYR A 11 22.15 3.46 -11.71
N ASN A 12 21.10 4.16 -12.12
CA ASN A 12 20.76 5.48 -11.62
C ASN A 12 19.34 5.41 -11.07
N PHE A 13 18.93 6.40 -10.30
CA PHE A 13 17.58 6.46 -9.76
C PHE A 13 16.88 7.72 -10.22
N ARG A 14 15.59 7.63 -10.52
CA ARG A 14 14.80 8.83 -10.78
C ARG A 14 14.55 9.56 -9.46
N GLN A 15 14.97 10.82 -9.40
CA GLN A 15 14.71 11.71 -8.27
C GLN A 15 14.10 13.01 -8.77
N PRO A 16 12.78 13.15 -8.72
CA PRO A 16 12.13 14.40 -9.09
C PRO A 16 12.50 15.53 -8.13
N ASP A 17 12.58 16.76 -8.66
CA ASP A 17 12.73 17.95 -7.84
C ASP A 17 11.46 18.22 -7.05
N LEU A 18 11.54 18.10 -5.72
CA LEU A 18 10.41 18.27 -4.82
C LEU A 18 10.40 19.64 -4.13
N LYS A 19 11.23 20.61 -4.55
CA LYS A 19 11.34 21.92 -3.88
C LYS A 19 10.00 22.64 -3.77
N GLU A 20 9.27 22.77 -4.87
CA GLU A 20 7.96 23.44 -4.88
C GLU A 20 6.90 22.64 -4.13
N LEU A 21 6.92 21.31 -4.27
CA LEU A 21 6.02 20.42 -3.53
C LEU A 21 6.23 20.53 -2.01
N ARG A 22 7.48 20.65 -1.55
CA ARG A 22 7.80 20.86 -0.13
C ARG A 22 7.29 22.20 0.38
N ASN A 23 7.28 23.25 -0.44
CA ASN A 23 6.74 24.55 -0.03
C ASN A 23 5.24 24.47 0.30
N LEU A 24 4.51 23.61 -0.42
CA LEU A 24 3.08 23.39 -0.16
C LEU A 24 2.78 22.77 1.21
N THR A 25 3.75 22.11 1.86
CA THR A 25 3.55 21.56 3.22
C THR A 25 3.15 22.61 4.25
N SER A 26 3.49 23.88 4.02
CA SER A 26 3.09 25.00 4.88
C SER A 26 1.59 25.29 4.88
N TYR A 27 0.85 24.81 3.88
CA TYR A 27 -0.60 24.91 3.80
C TYR A 27 -1.35 23.74 4.45
N VAL A 28 -0.64 22.69 4.90
CA VAL A 28 -1.25 21.60 5.66
C VAL A 28 -1.55 22.09 7.08
N LEU A 29 -2.83 22.37 7.34
CA LEU A 29 -3.30 22.94 8.59
C LEU A 29 -3.29 21.93 9.74
N ASP A 30 -3.74 20.70 9.50
CA ASP A 30 -3.75 19.62 10.47
C ASP A 30 -2.91 18.42 10.00
N PRO A 31 -1.59 18.39 10.28
CA PRO A 31 -0.72 17.28 9.89
C PRO A 31 -1.13 15.91 10.46
N LEU A 32 -1.81 15.88 11.63
CA LEU A 32 -2.27 14.63 12.23
C LEU A 32 -3.53 14.11 11.51
N GLY A 33 -4.48 15.00 11.23
CA GLY A 33 -5.65 14.70 10.39
C GLY A 33 -5.25 14.26 8.98
N PHE A 34 -4.32 14.99 8.35
CA PHE A 34 -3.75 14.62 7.06
C PHE A 34 -3.17 13.20 7.09
N LYS A 35 -2.37 12.87 8.12
CA LYS A 35 -1.80 11.53 8.29
C LYS A 35 -2.89 10.46 8.46
N ALA A 36 -3.97 10.77 9.17
CA ALA A 36 -5.09 9.84 9.36
C ALA A 36 -5.87 9.59 8.05
N ARG A 37 -6.02 10.62 7.20
CA ARG A 37 -6.73 10.53 5.92
C ARG A 37 -5.90 9.87 4.82
N PHE A 38 -4.63 10.26 4.68
CA PHE A 38 -3.81 9.93 3.50
C PHE A 38 -2.57 9.09 3.81
N GLY A 39 -2.30 8.82 5.09
CA GLY A 39 -1.13 8.08 5.54
C GLY A 39 0.11 8.95 5.75
N LYS A 40 1.26 8.30 5.86
CA LYS A 40 2.57 8.89 6.15
C LYS A 40 3.21 9.47 4.88
N LEU A 41 2.47 10.27 4.11
CA LEU A 41 2.97 10.87 2.86
C LEU A 41 3.91 12.06 3.10
N LEU A 42 3.64 12.92 4.09
CA LEU A 42 4.50 14.09 4.37
C LEU A 42 5.96 13.71 4.68
N PRO A 43 6.25 12.70 5.52
CA PRO A 43 7.64 12.28 5.75
C PRO A 43 8.39 11.90 4.48
N LEU A 44 7.72 11.30 3.47
CA LEU A 44 8.36 10.88 2.22
C LEU A 44 8.97 12.05 1.44
N LEU A 45 8.44 13.27 1.61
CA LEU A 45 8.96 14.47 0.96
C LEU A 45 10.32 14.90 1.53
N SER A 46 10.60 14.57 2.78
CA SER A 46 11.80 15.03 3.50
C SER A 46 12.92 13.98 3.55
N ILE A 47 12.65 12.74 3.12
CA ILE A 47 13.65 11.66 3.13
C ILE A 47 14.82 12.04 2.21
N GLN A 48 16.01 12.10 2.80
CA GLN A 48 17.26 12.19 2.07
C GLN A 48 17.73 10.77 1.74
N VAL A 49 17.59 10.37 0.48
CA VAL A 49 18.02 9.05 0.02
C VAL A 49 19.53 9.07 -0.21
N ASP A 50 20.24 8.14 0.44
CA ASP A 50 21.64 7.85 0.10
C ASP A 50 21.70 7.03 -1.19
N GLU A 51 21.93 7.69 -2.32
CA GLU A 51 22.08 7.03 -3.62
C GLU A 51 23.20 6.00 -3.66
N GLY A 52 24.27 6.20 -2.88
CA GLY A 52 25.38 5.27 -2.79
C GLY A 52 24.94 3.95 -2.16
N LEU A 53 24.16 4.02 -1.08
CA LEU A 53 23.54 2.85 -0.44
C LEU A 53 22.61 2.13 -1.42
N MET A 54 21.73 2.87 -2.09
CA MET A 54 20.77 2.30 -3.04
C MET A 54 21.47 1.65 -4.23
N SER A 55 22.52 2.28 -4.77
CA SER A 55 23.33 1.75 -5.88
C SER A 55 24.01 0.43 -5.53
N VAL A 56 24.38 0.24 -4.27
CA VAL A 56 24.96 -1.01 -3.76
C VAL A 56 23.87 -2.05 -3.51
N LEU A 57 22.75 -1.69 -2.87
CA LEU A 57 21.62 -2.58 -2.61
C LEU A 57 21.14 -3.28 -3.90
N VAL A 58 20.93 -2.52 -4.97
CA VAL A 58 20.39 -3.06 -6.23
C VAL A 58 21.33 -4.06 -6.91
N GLN A 59 22.62 -4.07 -6.56
CA GLN A 59 23.52 -5.12 -7.02
C GLN A 59 23.19 -6.48 -6.41
N PHE A 60 22.55 -6.54 -5.23
CA PHE A 60 22.14 -7.78 -4.55
C PHE A 60 20.81 -8.33 -5.06
N TYR A 61 20.09 -7.60 -5.94
CA TYR A 61 18.85 -8.07 -6.52
C TYR A 61 19.06 -9.38 -7.30
N ASP A 62 18.37 -10.44 -6.87
CA ASP A 62 18.34 -11.75 -7.48
C ASP A 62 17.06 -11.90 -8.33
N PRO A 63 17.19 -11.86 -9.67
CA PRO A 63 16.02 -11.92 -10.55
C PRO A 63 15.31 -13.28 -10.52
N LEU A 64 15.97 -14.35 -10.08
CA LEU A 64 15.37 -15.69 -10.03
C LEU A 64 14.32 -15.78 -8.92
N TYR A 65 14.62 -15.23 -7.75
CA TYR A 65 13.75 -15.29 -6.58
C TYR A 65 13.03 -13.97 -6.29
N ARG A 66 13.38 -12.90 -7.02
CA ARG A 66 12.86 -11.53 -6.86
C ARG A 66 12.98 -11.05 -5.42
N CYS A 67 14.20 -11.14 -4.93
CA CYS A 67 14.60 -10.66 -3.61
C CYS A 67 16.01 -10.10 -3.69
N PHE A 68 16.48 -9.51 -2.61
CA PHE A 68 17.89 -9.16 -2.43
C PHE A 68 18.57 -10.32 -1.70
N THR A 69 19.51 -10.99 -2.40
CA THR A 69 20.25 -12.13 -1.84
C THR A 69 21.64 -11.69 -1.40
N PHE A 70 21.88 -11.77 -0.09
CA PHE A 70 23.16 -11.51 0.55
C PHE A 70 23.91 -12.82 0.79
N THR A 71 24.98 -12.75 1.57
CA THR A 71 25.94 -13.85 1.81
C THR A 71 25.28 -15.06 2.50
N ASP A 72 24.45 -14.83 3.51
CA ASP A 72 23.76 -15.87 4.29
C ASP A 72 22.28 -15.54 4.61
N PHE A 73 21.74 -14.46 4.05
CA PHE A 73 20.34 -14.07 4.23
C PHE A 73 19.72 -13.45 2.97
N GLN A 74 18.39 -13.34 2.98
CA GLN A 74 17.63 -12.67 1.93
C GLN A 74 16.70 -11.63 2.55
N LEU A 75 16.51 -10.51 1.85
CA LEU A 75 15.53 -9.49 2.18
C LEU A 75 14.70 -9.14 0.95
N LEU A 76 13.45 -8.77 1.14
CA LEU A 76 12.61 -8.29 0.06
C LEU A 76 11.47 -7.40 0.60
N PRO A 77 11.10 -6.31 -0.09
CA PRO A 77 9.98 -5.50 0.35
C PRO A 77 8.67 -6.27 0.25
N THR A 78 7.80 -6.11 1.24
CA THR A 78 6.49 -6.75 1.31
C THR A 78 5.35 -5.74 1.21
N LEU A 79 4.15 -6.21 0.88
CA LEU A 79 2.95 -5.36 0.89
C LEU A 79 2.72 -4.79 2.29
N GLU A 80 2.90 -5.61 3.32
CA GLU A 80 2.69 -5.26 4.72
C GLU A 80 3.65 -4.17 5.20
N GLU A 81 4.94 -4.27 4.85
CA GLU A 81 5.93 -3.23 5.15
C GLU A 81 5.65 -1.95 4.38
N TYR A 82 5.34 -2.03 3.07
CA TYR A 82 5.00 -0.84 2.28
C TYR A 82 3.75 -0.15 2.80
N ALA A 83 2.71 -0.90 3.17
CA ALA A 83 1.50 -0.38 3.80
C ALA A 83 1.81 0.35 5.10
N TYR A 84 2.64 -0.26 5.97
CA TYR A 84 3.03 0.35 7.24
C TYR A 84 3.89 1.62 7.07
N LEU A 85 4.84 1.58 6.14
CA LEU A 85 5.77 2.69 5.87
C LEU A 85 5.06 3.87 5.21
N ALA A 86 4.17 3.60 4.26
CA ALA A 86 3.32 4.62 3.62
C ALA A 86 2.15 5.05 4.52
N GLY A 87 1.79 4.26 5.53
CA GLY A 87 0.61 4.50 6.36
C GLY A 87 -0.71 4.36 5.61
N ILE A 88 -0.72 3.57 4.53
CA ILE A 88 -1.90 3.35 3.66
C ILE A 88 -2.27 1.87 3.77
N PRO A 89 -3.52 1.51 4.09
CA PRO A 89 -3.93 0.12 4.20
C PRO A 89 -3.96 -0.57 2.84
N ILE A 90 -3.77 -1.90 2.85
CA ILE A 90 -4.05 -2.74 1.67
C ILE A 90 -5.53 -3.10 1.73
N LEU A 91 -6.30 -2.63 0.75
CA LEU A 91 -7.73 -2.87 0.70
C LEU A 91 -8.02 -4.22 0.03
N ASP A 92 -9.08 -4.92 0.46
CA ASP A 92 -9.58 -6.15 -0.16
C ASP A 92 -10.40 -5.83 -1.43
N GLN A 93 -9.84 -4.97 -2.28
CA GLN A 93 -10.40 -4.57 -3.57
C GLN A 93 -9.33 -4.69 -4.65
N LEU A 94 -9.77 -4.75 -5.90
CA LEU A 94 -8.84 -4.80 -7.04
C LEU A 94 -7.92 -3.56 -7.01
N PRO A 95 -6.59 -3.73 -6.94
CA PRO A 95 -5.67 -2.61 -7.13
C PRO A 95 -5.69 -2.13 -8.57
N PHE A 96 -4.93 -1.08 -8.90
CA PHE A 96 -4.74 -0.66 -10.28
C PHE A 96 -4.39 -1.84 -11.19
N SER A 97 -5.12 -1.93 -12.29
CA SER A 97 -5.00 -3.00 -13.27
C SER A 97 -4.54 -2.52 -14.64
N GLY A 98 -4.54 -1.20 -14.88
CA GLY A 98 -4.32 -0.61 -16.19
C GLY A 98 -5.43 -0.91 -17.19
N LEU A 99 -6.58 -1.42 -16.73
CA LEU A 99 -7.80 -1.64 -17.52
C LEU A 99 -8.89 -0.63 -17.19
N GLU A 100 -8.65 0.23 -16.20
CA GLU A 100 -9.54 1.33 -15.83
C GLU A 100 -9.70 2.29 -17.01
N SER A 101 -10.90 2.87 -17.17
CA SER A 101 -11.10 3.97 -18.11
C SER A 101 -10.18 5.14 -17.76
N VAL A 102 -9.82 5.94 -18.78
CA VAL A 102 -9.19 7.23 -18.52
C VAL A 102 -10.22 8.10 -17.79
N PRO A 103 -9.91 8.68 -16.63
CA PRO A 103 -10.82 9.61 -15.96
C PRO A 103 -11.16 10.79 -16.87
N THR A 104 -12.45 11.07 -17.00
CA THR A 104 -12.98 12.24 -17.70
C THR A 104 -12.61 13.54 -16.98
N SER A 105 -12.65 14.67 -17.69
CA SER A 105 -12.42 15.98 -17.05
C SER A 105 -13.35 16.22 -15.87
N ARG A 106 -14.63 15.82 -15.99
CA ARG A 106 -15.61 15.87 -14.89
C ARG A 106 -15.20 15.04 -13.67
N GLU A 107 -14.78 13.79 -13.86
CA GLU A 107 -14.32 12.95 -12.74
C GLU A 107 -13.09 13.55 -12.06
N ILE A 108 -12.17 14.15 -12.83
CA ILE A 108 -11.00 14.84 -12.27
C ILE A 108 -11.42 16.11 -11.52
N THR A 109 -12.40 16.85 -12.02
CA THR A 109 -13.00 18.00 -11.33
C THR A 109 -13.63 17.59 -10.00
N ASP A 110 -14.40 16.51 -9.99
CA ASP A 110 -15.03 16.00 -8.77
C ASP A 110 -13.98 15.56 -7.73
N MET A 111 -12.83 15.01 -8.18
CA MET A 111 -11.73 14.61 -7.31
C MET A 111 -10.89 15.78 -6.78
N LEU A 112 -10.66 16.81 -7.59
CA LEU A 112 -9.66 17.87 -7.31
C LEU A 112 -10.27 19.23 -6.99
N HIS A 113 -11.59 19.37 -7.13
CA HIS A 113 -12.33 20.63 -7.00
C HIS A 113 -11.92 21.73 -8.00
N ILE A 114 -11.16 21.39 -9.05
CA ILE A 114 -10.74 22.30 -10.12
C ILE A 114 -11.84 22.36 -11.18
N ASP A 115 -12.15 23.56 -11.69
CA ASP A 115 -13.13 23.75 -12.76
C ASP A 115 -12.86 22.85 -13.99
N GLU A 116 -13.92 22.23 -14.53
CA GLU A 116 -13.84 21.25 -15.62
C GLU A 116 -13.21 21.83 -16.89
N SER A 117 -13.49 23.10 -17.20
CA SER A 117 -12.90 23.76 -18.36
C SER A 117 -11.40 23.98 -18.18
N LEU A 118 -10.94 24.26 -16.96
CA LEU A 118 -9.52 24.39 -16.65
C LEU A 118 -8.79 23.04 -16.72
N VAL A 119 -9.40 21.97 -16.21
CA VAL A 119 -8.86 20.61 -16.35
C VAL A 119 -8.74 20.25 -17.83
N GLY A 120 -9.80 20.47 -18.61
CA GLY A 120 -9.80 20.21 -20.05
C GLY A 120 -8.74 21.00 -20.80
N ALA A 121 -8.54 22.28 -20.46
CA ALA A 121 -7.54 23.14 -21.08
C ALA A 121 -6.09 22.73 -20.77
N HIS A 122 -5.83 22.10 -19.62
CA HIS A 122 -4.49 21.73 -19.18
C HIS A 122 -4.17 20.24 -19.33
N MET A 123 -5.16 19.42 -19.70
CA MET A 123 -4.94 18.01 -20.03
C MET A 123 -4.09 17.93 -21.30
N THR A 124 -2.87 17.41 -21.18
CA THR A 124 -1.90 17.38 -22.27
C THR A 124 -1.22 16.02 -22.38
N THR A 125 -0.47 15.80 -23.45
CA THR A 125 0.28 14.57 -23.70
C THR A 125 1.77 14.84 -23.67
N LYS A 126 2.51 14.16 -22.80
CA LYS A 126 3.98 14.17 -22.76
C LYS A 126 4.50 12.74 -22.86
N GLY A 127 5.51 12.51 -23.69
CA GLY A 127 6.09 11.16 -23.86
C GLY A 127 5.09 10.10 -24.34
N GLY A 128 4.01 10.50 -25.03
CA GLY A 128 2.93 9.61 -25.47
C GLY A 128 1.91 9.26 -24.40
N ILE A 129 1.97 9.87 -23.21
CA ILE A 129 1.06 9.61 -22.08
C ILE A 129 0.33 10.91 -21.72
N GLN A 130 -1.00 10.81 -21.55
CA GLN A 130 -1.83 11.93 -21.10
C GLN A 130 -1.64 12.22 -19.61
N GLY A 131 -1.93 13.45 -19.20
CA GLY A 131 -1.85 13.89 -17.80
C GLY A 131 -1.84 15.40 -17.64
N LEU A 132 -1.51 15.84 -16.43
CA LEU A 132 -1.52 17.24 -16.03
C LEU A 132 -0.10 17.73 -15.68
N PRO A 133 0.32 18.92 -16.16
CA PRO A 133 1.57 19.55 -15.71
C PRO A 133 1.55 19.76 -14.19
N SER A 134 2.65 19.44 -13.51
CA SER A 134 2.70 19.63 -12.06
C SER A 134 2.67 21.10 -11.65
N GLU A 135 3.22 21.99 -12.49
CA GLU A 135 3.19 23.45 -12.28
C GLU A 135 1.75 23.96 -12.18
N PHE A 136 0.88 23.56 -13.11
CA PHE A 136 -0.55 23.86 -13.05
C PHE A 136 -1.19 23.37 -11.75
N LEU A 137 -0.91 22.13 -11.34
CA LEU A 137 -1.44 21.59 -10.09
C LEU A 137 -0.89 22.32 -8.84
N ILE A 138 0.39 22.72 -8.85
CA ILE A 138 1.02 23.48 -7.77
C ILE A 138 0.38 24.87 -7.66
N ASP A 139 0.10 25.52 -8.79
CA ASP A 139 -0.59 26.81 -8.81
C ASP A 139 -2.01 26.69 -8.24
N GLN A 140 -2.77 25.67 -8.64
CA GLN A 140 -4.11 25.41 -8.10
C GLN A 140 -4.05 25.10 -6.60
N ALA A 141 -3.15 24.23 -6.16
CA ALA A 141 -2.95 23.94 -4.74
C ALA A 141 -2.60 25.21 -3.95
N THR A 142 -1.75 26.08 -4.49
CA THR A 142 -1.38 27.35 -3.86
C THR A 142 -2.58 28.29 -3.73
N ILE A 143 -3.46 28.34 -4.74
CA ILE A 143 -4.70 29.13 -4.70
C ILE A 143 -5.60 28.64 -3.57
N TYR A 144 -5.89 27.33 -3.49
CA TYR A 144 -6.73 26.77 -2.43
C TYR A 144 -6.10 26.88 -1.04
N GLY A 145 -4.77 26.69 -0.93
CA GLY A 145 -4.02 26.87 0.31
C GLY A 145 -4.11 28.29 0.85
N LYS A 146 -3.98 29.31 -0.02
CA LYS A 146 -4.17 30.72 0.35
C LYS A 146 -5.62 31.05 0.73
N ALA A 147 -6.58 30.41 0.05
CA ALA A 147 -8.01 30.55 0.35
C ALA A 147 -8.46 29.75 1.59
N MET A 148 -7.54 29.01 2.25
CA MET A 148 -7.84 28.14 3.39
C MET A 148 -8.90 27.07 3.10
N SER A 149 -8.97 26.62 1.84
CA SER A 149 -9.83 25.50 1.42
C SER A 149 -9.07 24.20 1.60
N GLU A 150 -9.17 23.61 2.81
CA GLU A 150 -8.39 22.43 3.22
C GLU A 150 -8.63 21.24 2.28
N ASP A 151 -9.88 20.83 2.06
CA ASP A 151 -10.20 19.64 1.26
C ASP A 151 -9.69 19.74 -0.19
N ALA A 152 -9.91 20.88 -0.85
CA ALA A 152 -9.47 21.11 -2.22
C ALA A 152 -7.94 21.18 -2.33
N PHE A 153 -7.29 21.87 -1.39
CA PHE A 153 -5.83 21.89 -1.31
C PHE A 153 -5.26 20.48 -1.13
N GLU A 154 -5.77 19.73 -0.16
CA GLU A 154 -5.26 18.40 0.18
C GLU A 154 -5.46 17.41 -0.96
N ALA A 155 -6.60 17.45 -1.65
CA ALA A 155 -6.85 16.60 -2.82
C ALA A 155 -5.79 16.78 -3.91
N ILE A 156 -5.49 18.02 -4.29
CA ILE A 156 -4.48 18.35 -5.29
C ILE A 156 -3.07 18.03 -4.78
N PHE A 157 -2.79 18.35 -3.52
CA PHE A 157 -1.49 18.12 -2.91
C PHE A 157 -1.17 16.62 -2.81
N VAL A 158 -2.13 15.78 -2.44
CA VAL A 158 -1.97 14.33 -2.41
C VAL A 158 -1.79 13.77 -3.82
N LEU A 159 -2.56 14.24 -4.81
CA LEU A 159 -2.35 13.82 -6.21
C LEU A 159 -0.94 14.17 -6.71
N LEU A 160 -0.42 15.35 -6.37
CA LEU A 160 0.97 15.73 -6.67
C LEU A 160 1.97 14.76 -6.02
N ILE A 161 1.76 14.36 -4.76
CA ILE A 161 2.60 13.34 -4.11
C ILE A 161 2.51 11.99 -4.84
N TYR A 162 1.31 11.59 -5.27
CA TYR A 162 1.12 10.35 -6.03
C TYR A 162 1.91 10.36 -7.33
N GLY A 163 1.75 11.39 -8.17
CA GLY A 163 2.40 11.44 -9.49
C GLY A 163 3.89 11.79 -9.46
N LEU A 164 4.34 12.55 -8.47
CA LEU A 164 5.74 12.99 -8.39
C LEU A 164 6.59 12.12 -7.47
N VAL A 165 6.04 11.44 -6.46
CA VAL A 165 6.84 10.72 -5.45
C VAL A 165 6.54 9.23 -5.44
N LEU A 166 5.26 8.85 -5.47
CA LEU A 166 4.87 7.44 -5.41
C LEU A 166 5.05 6.74 -6.76
N PHE A 167 4.63 7.39 -7.85
CA PHE A 167 4.68 6.87 -9.23
C PHE A 167 5.41 7.84 -10.17
N PRO A 168 6.69 8.18 -9.89
CA PRO A 168 7.41 9.18 -10.68
C PRO A 168 7.68 8.66 -12.09
N ASN A 169 7.10 9.25 -13.13
CA ASN A 169 7.28 8.77 -14.51
C ASN A 169 7.85 9.82 -15.49
N ILE A 170 7.26 11.01 -15.55
CA ILE A 170 7.70 12.11 -16.42
C ILE A 170 7.98 13.33 -15.53
N ASP A 171 9.08 14.05 -15.78
CA ASP A 171 9.48 15.16 -14.93
C ASP A 171 8.43 16.27 -14.99
N LYS A 172 8.07 16.78 -13.81
CA LYS A 172 7.08 17.86 -13.64
C LYS A 172 5.72 17.54 -14.26
N PHE A 173 5.28 16.29 -14.15
CA PHE A 173 4.06 15.81 -14.79
C PHE A 173 3.40 14.71 -13.94
N VAL A 174 2.09 14.85 -13.72
CA VAL A 174 1.25 13.82 -13.11
C VAL A 174 0.51 13.13 -14.25
N ASP A 175 0.94 11.90 -14.58
CA ASP A 175 0.34 11.16 -15.68
C ASP A 175 -1.00 10.51 -15.30
N VAL A 176 -1.73 10.06 -16.33
CA VAL A 176 -3.06 9.46 -16.17
C VAL A 176 -3.04 8.18 -15.33
N ASN A 177 -1.93 7.42 -15.30
CA ASN A 177 -1.86 6.22 -14.47
C ASN A 177 -1.78 6.61 -12.99
N ALA A 178 -1.02 7.65 -12.64
CA ALA A 178 -1.03 8.20 -11.28
C ALA A 178 -2.42 8.70 -10.87
N ILE A 179 -3.16 9.36 -11.76
CA ILE A 179 -4.55 9.80 -11.51
C ILE A 179 -5.49 8.60 -11.30
N ARG A 180 -5.38 7.56 -12.13
CA ARG A 180 -6.15 6.32 -11.96
C ARG A 180 -5.82 5.65 -10.63
N ILE A 181 -4.55 5.49 -10.28
CA ILE A 181 -4.14 4.87 -9.02
C ILE A 181 -4.68 5.67 -7.83
N PHE A 182 -4.58 7.01 -7.89
CA PHE A 182 -5.18 7.89 -6.89
C PHE A 182 -6.68 7.61 -6.72
N SER A 183 -7.43 7.46 -7.81
CA SER A 183 -8.87 7.13 -7.74
C SER A 183 -9.17 5.73 -7.17
N THR A 184 -8.22 4.78 -7.24
CA THR A 184 -8.42 3.43 -6.68
C THR A 184 -8.32 3.36 -5.17
N LEU A 185 -7.71 4.34 -4.50
CA LEU A 185 -7.43 4.32 -3.04
C LEU A 185 -6.65 3.09 -2.52
N ASN A 186 -6.13 2.23 -3.40
CA ASN A 186 -5.37 1.02 -3.04
C ASN A 186 -3.99 1.00 -3.73
N PRO A 187 -3.12 2.00 -3.48
CA PRO A 187 -1.87 2.15 -4.24
C PRO A 187 -0.78 1.15 -3.85
N VAL A 188 -0.86 0.53 -2.67
CA VAL A 188 0.24 -0.27 -2.10
C VAL A 188 0.65 -1.45 -3.00
N PRO A 189 -0.28 -2.25 -3.56
CA PRO A 189 0.09 -3.31 -4.50
C PRO A 189 0.82 -2.79 -5.74
N THR A 190 0.38 -1.67 -6.29
CA THR A 190 0.99 -1.05 -7.48
C THR A 190 2.35 -0.42 -7.16
N LEU A 191 2.49 0.23 -6.00
CA LEU A 191 3.77 0.75 -5.49
C LEU A 191 4.82 -0.36 -5.39
N LEU A 192 4.44 -1.50 -4.80
CA LEU A 192 5.32 -2.64 -4.69
C LEU A 192 5.62 -3.23 -6.07
N GLY A 193 4.61 -3.30 -6.95
CA GLY A 193 4.73 -3.72 -8.34
C GLY A 193 5.76 -2.91 -9.10
N ASP A 194 5.64 -1.58 -9.11
CA ASP A 194 6.56 -0.64 -9.76
C ASP A 194 8.01 -0.85 -9.28
N THR A 195 8.22 -1.02 -7.97
CA THR A 195 9.55 -1.33 -7.40
C THR A 195 10.12 -2.62 -8.00
N TYR A 196 9.39 -3.73 -7.93
CA TYR A 196 9.88 -5.02 -8.43
C TYR A 196 10.06 -5.01 -9.95
N PHE A 197 9.11 -4.45 -10.68
CA PHE A 197 9.13 -4.38 -12.13
C PHE A 197 10.34 -3.60 -12.60
N SER A 198 10.56 -2.39 -12.06
CA SER A 198 11.70 -1.57 -12.45
C SER A 198 13.04 -2.24 -12.10
N LEU A 199 13.16 -2.84 -10.92
CA LEU A 199 14.38 -3.58 -10.54
C LEU A 199 14.65 -4.75 -11.49
N HIS A 200 13.63 -5.56 -11.77
CA HIS A 200 13.73 -6.71 -12.64
C HIS A 200 14.11 -6.31 -14.07
N MET A 201 13.42 -5.31 -14.61
CA MET A 201 13.66 -4.79 -15.95
C MET A 201 15.06 -4.23 -16.14
N ARG A 202 15.54 -3.42 -15.18
CA ARG A 202 16.89 -2.85 -15.27
C ARG A 202 17.96 -3.90 -15.03
N ASN A 203 17.72 -4.89 -14.17
CA ASN A 203 18.63 -6.02 -14.02
C ASN A 203 18.77 -6.80 -15.34
N ALA A 204 17.64 -7.14 -15.98
CA ALA A 204 17.62 -7.87 -17.25
C ALA A 204 18.30 -7.10 -18.39
N LYS A 205 18.16 -5.77 -18.44
CA LYS A 205 18.83 -4.88 -19.41
C LYS A 205 20.30 -4.58 -19.09
N GLY A 206 20.83 -5.06 -17.95
CA GLY A 206 22.22 -4.83 -17.56
C GLY A 206 22.50 -3.46 -16.92
N GLY A 207 21.48 -2.71 -16.52
CA GLY A 207 21.62 -1.40 -15.87
C GLY A 207 20.54 -0.40 -16.29
N GLY A 208 20.80 0.88 -15.99
CA GLY A 208 19.96 2.02 -16.36
C GLY A 208 19.16 2.61 -15.19
N THR A 209 18.19 3.47 -15.51
CA THR A 209 17.44 4.22 -14.50
C THR A 209 16.32 3.39 -13.89
N ILE A 210 16.39 3.18 -12.57
CA ILE A 210 15.30 2.60 -11.78
C ILE A 210 14.27 3.69 -11.50
N VAL A 211 13.02 3.38 -11.80
CA VAL A 211 11.87 4.27 -11.69
C VAL A 211 10.87 3.61 -10.74
N CYS A 212 10.77 4.11 -9.51
CA CYS A 212 9.88 3.65 -8.46
C CYS A 212 9.82 4.70 -7.34
N CYS A 213 9.02 4.48 -6.29
CA CYS A 213 9.06 5.29 -5.08
C CYS A 213 10.37 5.04 -4.30
N LEU A 214 11.44 5.72 -4.69
CA LEU A 214 12.77 5.57 -4.11
C LEU A 214 12.82 5.84 -2.59
N PRO A 215 12.15 6.89 -2.05
CA PRO A 215 12.11 7.12 -0.61
C PRO A 215 11.53 5.93 0.18
N LEU A 216 10.52 5.26 -0.37
CA LEU A 216 9.87 4.12 0.29
C LEU A 216 10.78 2.88 0.27
N LEU A 217 11.42 2.59 -0.86
CA LEU A 217 12.40 1.50 -0.95
C LEU A 217 13.62 1.76 -0.04
N TYR A 218 14.09 3.00 0.02
CA TYR A 218 15.17 3.40 0.92
C TYR A 218 14.78 3.20 2.39
N LYS A 219 13.60 3.72 2.78
CA LYS A 219 13.09 3.61 4.16
C LYS A 219 12.89 2.14 4.57
N TRP A 220 12.38 1.32 3.67
CA TRP A 220 12.30 -0.13 3.87
C TRP A 220 13.68 -0.71 4.17
N PHE A 221 14.68 -0.46 3.32
CA PHE A 221 15.97 -1.10 3.48
C PHE A 221 16.68 -0.68 4.76
N ILE A 222 16.70 0.62 5.09
CA ILE A 222 17.34 1.12 6.32
C ILE A 222 16.67 0.60 7.59
N SER A 223 15.38 0.25 7.53
CA SER A 223 14.66 -0.32 8.69
C SER A 223 15.15 -1.71 9.09
N HIS A 224 15.82 -2.42 8.17
CA HIS A 224 16.43 -3.73 8.41
C HIS A 224 17.93 -3.67 8.72
N LEU A 225 18.57 -2.53 8.53
CA LEU A 225 20.01 -2.39 8.78
C LEU A 225 20.32 -2.33 10.30
N PRO A 226 21.55 -2.69 10.72
CA PRO A 226 21.95 -2.62 12.12
C PRO A 226 21.75 -1.21 12.69
N GLN A 227 21.16 -1.15 13.88
CA GLN A 227 20.89 0.13 14.56
C GLN A 227 22.01 0.57 15.50
N THR A 228 23.11 -0.20 15.56
CA THR A 228 24.26 0.08 16.42
C THR A 228 24.92 1.41 16.06
N VAL A 229 25.45 2.09 17.08
CA VAL A 229 26.17 3.36 16.92
C VAL A 229 27.33 3.20 15.93
N ALA A 230 28.08 2.10 16.02
CA ALA A 230 29.20 1.81 15.13
C ALA A 230 28.77 1.73 13.65
N PHE A 231 27.62 1.10 13.36
CA PHE A 231 27.10 1.05 12.00
C PHE A 231 26.61 2.41 11.54
N LYS A 232 25.82 3.12 12.36
CA LYS A 232 25.25 4.43 11.99
C LYS A 232 26.32 5.50 11.76
N GLU A 233 27.26 5.65 12.69
CA GLU A 233 28.27 6.70 12.63
C GLU A 233 29.37 6.43 11.59
N ASN A 234 29.63 5.15 11.28
CA ASN A 234 30.63 4.73 10.29
C ASN A 234 31.97 5.49 10.42
N LYS A 235 32.53 5.60 11.65
CA LYS A 235 33.78 6.35 11.90
C LYS A 235 34.96 5.90 11.04
N GLY A 236 34.98 4.63 10.64
CA GLY A 236 35.97 4.06 9.74
C GLY A 236 35.80 4.46 8.26
N CYS A 237 34.81 5.28 7.93
CA CYS A 237 34.47 5.74 6.58
C CYS A 237 34.39 4.59 5.56
N LEU A 238 33.86 3.44 5.99
CA LEU A 238 33.75 2.27 5.12
C LEU A 238 32.75 2.51 4.00
N ARG A 239 33.09 2.05 2.80
CA ARG A 239 32.20 2.09 1.64
C ARG A 239 30.97 1.21 1.89
N TRP A 240 29.82 1.60 1.35
CA TRP A 240 28.59 0.81 1.47
C TRP A 240 28.73 -0.64 1.02
N SER A 241 29.48 -0.91 -0.06
CA SER A 241 29.75 -2.27 -0.52
C SER A 241 30.43 -3.14 0.54
N MET A 242 31.43 -2.61 1.24
CA MET A 242 32.11 -3.32 2.34
C MET A 242 31.15 -3.52 3.51
N ARG A 243 30.41 -2.47 3.89
CA ARG A 243 29.47 -2.53 5.01
C ARG A 243 28.39 -3.58 4.80
N LEU A 244 27.76 -3.63 3.63
CA LEU A 244 26.72 -4.61 3.34
C LEU A 244 27.27 -6.03 3.16
N MET A 245 28.48 -6.19 2.60
CA MET A 245 29.13 -7.50 2.50
C MET A 245 29.57 -8.07 3.85
N SER A 246 29.80 -7.22 4.86
CA SER A 246 30.11 -7.64 6.22
C SER A 246 28.90 -8.12 7.00
N LEU A 247 27.68 -7.77 6.57
CA LEU A 247 26.46 -8.14 7.30
C LEU A 247 26.24 -9.65 7.23
N THR A 248 25.84 -10.19 8.37
CA THR A 248 25.35 -11.55 8.52
C THR A 248 23.86 -11.52 8.87
N ASN A 249 23.22 -12.68 8.85
CA ASN A 249 21.83 -12.78 9.24
C ASN A 249 21.56 -12.33 10.70
N ASP A 250 22.57 -12.34 11.59
CA ASP A 250 22.42 -11.90 12.99
C ASP A 250 22.44 -10.37 13.15
N ASP A 251 23.00 -9.66 12.17
CA ASP A 251 23.10 -8.20 12.19
C ASP A 251 21.79 -7.52 11.74
N ILE A 252 20.90 -8.27 11.10
CA ILE A 252 19.69 -7.74 10.48
C ILE A 252 18.58 -7.54 11.51
N PHE A 253 17.95 -6.37 11.47
CA PHE A 253 16.75 -6.10 12.22
C PHE A 253 15.55 -6.75 11.50
N TRP A 254 15.25 -7.99 11.87
CA TRP A 254 14.27 -8.80 11.17
C TRP A 254 12.83 -8.39 11.43
N TYR A 255 12.48 -8.04 12.67
CA TYR A 255 11.08 -8.02 13.08
C TYR A 255 10.71 -6.78 13.88
N ASN A 256 9.61 -6.13 13.48
CA ASN A 256 8.97 -5.07 14.25
C ASN A 256 7.64 -5.57 14.83
N ARG A 257 7.39 -5.27 16.12
CA ARG A 257 6.15 -5.64 16.83
C ARG A 257 4.88 -5.08 16.19
N VAL A 258 4.98 -4.04 15.37
CA VAL A 258 3.85 -3.52 14.62
C VAL A 258 3.19 -4.59 13.72
N TYR A 259 3.92 -5.65 13.39
CA TYR A 259 3.40 -6.75 12.58
C TYR A 259 2.75 -7.87 13.41
N ASP A 260 2.71 -7.82 14.75
CA ASP A 260 2.24 -8.92 15.62
C ASP A 260 0.84 -9.43 15.23
N GLY A 261 -0.07 -8.52 14.89
CA GLY A 261 -1.44 -8.83 14.46
C GLY A 261 -1.65 -9.01 12.95
N VAL A 262 -0.60 -8.85 12.14
CA VAL A 262 -0.74 -8.82 10.67
C VAL A 262 -0.86 -10.24 10.11
N GLN A 263 -1.88 -10.46 9.27
CA GLN A 263 -1.96 -11.61 8.37
C GLN A 263 -1.31 -11.27 7.04
N ILE A 264 -0.43 -12.14 6.58
CA ILE A 264 0.36 -11.96 5.35
C ILE A 264 -0.48 -12.34 4.15
N ILE A 265 -0.50 -11.51 3.12
CA ILE A 265 -0.98 -11.91 1.80
C ILE A 265 0.04 -12.88 1.20
N ASP A 266 -0.25 -14.17 1.26
CA ASP A 266 0.71 -15.23 0.88
C ASP A 266 0.53 -15.65 -0.59
N SER A 267 -0.68 -15.51 -1.13
CA SER A 267 -1.01 -15.83 -2.53
C SER A 267 -2.32 -15.19 -2.99
N CYS A 268 -2.57 -15.15 -4.30
CA CYS A 268 -3.82 -14.65 -4.88
C CYS A 268 -4.38 -15.61 -5.95
N GLY A 269 -5.65 -15.98 -5.85
CA GLY A 269 -6.37 -16.77 -6.85
C GLY A 269 -5.68 -18.08 -7.20
N GLU A 270 -5.33 -18.25 -8.47
CA GLU A 270 -4.62 -19.43 -8.98
C GLU A 270 -3.10 -19.38 -8.79
N PHE A 271 -2.54 -18.21 -8.45
CA PHE A 271 -1.10 -18.06 -8.28
C PHE A 271 -0.69 -18.54 -6.89
N SER A 272 0.40 -19.31 -6.83
CA SER A 272 0.99 -19.78 -5.56
C SER A 272 1.81 -18.71 -4.82
N ASN A 273 1.85 -17.50 -5.39
CA ASN A 273 2.53 -16.31 -4.90
C ASN A 273 1.66 -15.08 -5.21
N VAL A 274 2.19 -13.87 -5.06
CA VAL A 274 1.39 -12.65 -5.18
C VAL A 274 1.72 -11.91 -6.48
N PRO A 275 0.84 -11.94 -7.49
CA PRO A 275 0.99 -11.15 -8.70
C PRO A 275 0.78 -9.67 -8.37
N LEU A 276 1.59 -8.79 -8.94
CA LEU A 276 1.54 -7.34 -8.81
C LEU A 276 1.37 -6.75 -10.21
N LEU A 277 0.45 -5.81 -10.33
CA LEU A 277 0.25 -5.02 -11.54
C LEU A 277 0.83 -3.63 -11.31
N ASP A 278 1.69 -3.22 -12.23
CA ASP A 278 2.40 -1.96 -12.20
C ASP A 278 1.99 -1.09 -13.39
N THR A 279 2.48 0.14 -13.48
CA THR A 279 2.09 1.08 -14.55
C THR A 279 2.59 0.69 -15.96
N CYS A 280 3.52 -0.26 -16.04
CA CYS A 280 4.25 -0.67 -17.24
C CYS A 280 4.12 -2.18 -17.55
N GLY A 281 3.39 -2.96 -16.74
CA GLY A 281 3.23 -4.40 -16.93
C GLY A 281 2.79 -5.14 -15.67
N GLY A 282 3.37 -6.32 -15.45
CA GLY A 282 3.13 -7.08 -14.23
C GLY A 282 4.24 -8.06 -13.88
N ILE A 283 4.37 -8.32 -12.60
CA ILE A 283 5.41 -9.18 -11.99
C ILE A 283 4.86 -9.79 -10.69
N ASN A 284 5.30 -10.97 -10.24
CA ASN A 284 4.97 -11.41 -8.88
C ASN A 284 6.16 -11.25 -7.92
N TYR A 285 5.87 -11.14 -6.62
CA TYR A 285 6.87 -11.37 -5.58
C TYR A 285 6.54 -12.64 -4.80
N ASN A 286 7.46 -13.09 -3.94
CA ASN A 286 7.38 -14.37 -3.25
C ASN A 286 7.32 -14.17 -1.71
N PRO A 287 6.12 -13.95 -1.12
CA PRO A 287 5.97 -13.67 0.31
C PRO A 287 6.58 -14.74 1.22
N ILE A 288 6.63 -15.99 0.75
CA ILE A 288 7.25 -17.09 1.51
C ILE A 288 8.69 -16.80 1.94
N LEU A 289 9.45 -16.05 1.14
CA LEU A 289 10.84 -15.68 1.45
C LEU A 289 10.91 -14.57 2.52
N ALA A 290 9.86 -13.79 2.68
CA ALA A 290 9.81 -12.63 3.58
C ALA A 290 9.20 -12.97 4.95
N ARG A 291 8.77 -14.22 5.18
CA ARG A 291 8.08 -14.62 6.42
C ARG A 291 8.86 -14.27 7.68
N ARG A 292 10.19 -14.37 7.65
CA ARG A 292 11.06 -13.95 8.78
C ARG A 292 10.96 -12.45 9.06
N GLN A 293 10.89 -11.60 8.03
CA GLN A 293 10.69 -10.15 8.18
C GLN A 293 9.37 -9.82 8.91
N LEU A 294 8.38 -10.70 8.78
CA LEU A 294 7.06 -10.57 9.39
C LEU A 294 6.90 -11.43 10.66
N GLY A 295 8.01 -11.98 11.17
CA GLY A 295 8.12 -12.66 12.47
C GLY A 295 7.92 -14.17 12.42
N PHE A 296 7.57 -14.75 11.28
CA PHE A 296 7.32 -16.18 11.12
C PHE A 296 8.60 -16.95 10.77
N PRO A 297 8.73 -18.22 11.18
CA PRO A 297 9.94 -19.00 10.92
C PRO A 297 10.10 -19.38 9.44
N LEU A 298 11.36 -19.49 9.02
CA LEU A 298 11.78 -20.11 7.76
C LEU A 298 12.45 -21.45 8.08
N LYS A 299 11.80 -22.56 7.75
CA LYS A 299 12.25 -23.90 8.13
C LYS A 299 13.13 -24.54 7.05
N ASP A 300 12.55 -24.70 5.87
CA ASP A 300 13.14 -25.42 4.75
C ASP A 300 13.20 -24.55 3.51
N LYS A 301 13.95 -25.01 2.50
CA LYS A 301 13.88 -24.45 1.15
C LYS A 301 12.41 -24.44 0.67
N PRO A 302 11.91 -23.32 0.13
CA PRO A 302 10.58 -23.28 -0.46
C PRO A 302 10.42 -24.23 -1.64
N ASN A 303 9.24 -24.83 -1.79
CA ASN A 303 8.88 -25.57 -3.00
C ASN A 303 8.97 -24.66 -4.22
N ASN A 304 9.52 -25.19 -5.33
CA ASN A 304 9.77 -24.39 -6.53
C ASN A 304 8.50 -23.71 -7.09
N ILE A 305 7.32 -24.32 -6.94
CA ILE A 305 6.04 -23.75 -7.38
C ILE A 305 5.70 -22.42 -6.67
N LEU A 306 6.15 -22.23 -5.43
CA LEU A 306 5.97 -20.98 -4.67
C LEU A 306 6.91 -19.88 -5.13
N LEU A 307 7.91 -20.23 -5.94
CA LEU A 307 8.93 -19.34 -6.48
C LEU A 307 8.78 -19.14 -7.99
N GLU A 308 7.66 -19.58 -8.58
CA GLU A 308 7.42 -19.45 -10.00
C GLU A 308 7.43 -17.99 -10.45
N GLY A 309 8.18 -17.72 -11.53
CA GLY A 309 8.39 -16.39 -12.05
C GLY A 309 7.39 -16.01 -13.13
N VAL A 310 6.48 -15.09 -12.82
CA VAL A 310 5.57 -14.43 -13.77
C VAL A 310 6.04 -13.00 -14.05
N PHE A 311 6.18 -12.64 -15.33
CA PHE A 311 6.61 -11.30 -15.76
C PHE A 311 6.08 -11.00 -17.16
N PHE A 312 5.51 -9.80 -17.37
CA PHE A 312 5.15 -9.30 -18.70
C PHE A 312 5.27 -7.77 -18.76
N GLN A 313 5.45 -7.22 -19.97
CA GLN A 313 5.42 -5.77 -20.22
C GLN A 313 4.09 -5.41 -20.88
N GLU A 314 3.60 -4.20 -20.63
CA GLU A 314 2.41 -3.68 -21.30
C GLU A 314 2.57 -3.74 -22.83
N GLY A 315 1.52 -4.15 -23.55
CA GLY A 315 1.56 -4.43 -24.98
C GLY A 315 2.27 -5.74 -25.38
N LYS A 316 2.87 -6.47 -24.42
CA LYS A 316 3.52 -7.77 -24.60
C LYS A 316 3.03 -8.77 -23.55
N ASP A 317 1.75 -9.10 -23.61
CA ASP A 317 1.10 -10.08 -22.75
C ASP A 317 0.71 -11.36 -23.54
N PRO A 318 1.66 -12.28 -23.75
CA PRO A 318 1.47 -13.42 -24.65
C PRO A 318 0.45 -14.46 -24.15
N GLN A 319 0.01 -14.41 -22.90
CA GLN A 319 -0.86 -15.44 -22.29
C GLN A 319 -2.09 -14.88 -21.57
N GLY A 320 -2.41 -13.60 -21.78
CA GLY A 320 -3.48 -12.93 -21.02
C GLY A 320 -3.19 -12.92 -19.51
N LEU A 321 -1.91 -12.85 -19.12
CA LEU A 321 -1.44 -12.78 -17.74
C LEU A 321 -2.08 -11.60 -17.03
N LYS A 322 -2.24 -10.45 -17.68
CA LYS A 322 -2.89 -9.28 -17.10
C LYS A 322 -4.29 -9.62 -16.59
N ALA A 323 -5.11 -10.22 -17.46
CA ALA A 323 -6.47 -10.62 -17.10
C ALA A 323 -6.50 -11.70 -16.00
N ARG A 324 -5.55 -12.63 -16.00
CA ARG A 324 -5.41 -13.67 -14.96
C ARG A 324 -5.02 -13.07 -13.61
N MET A 325 -4.05 -12.17 -13.58
CA MET A 325 -3.63 -11.45 -12.37
C MET A 325 -4.78 -10.61 -11.80
N VAL A 326 -5.51 -9.88 -12.65
CA VAL A 326 -6.71 -9.14 -12.25
C VAL A 326 -7.75 -10.04 -11.62
N ARG A 327 -8.04 -11.21 -12.21
CA ARG A 327 -8.96 -12.19 -11.61
C ARG A 327 -8.43 -12.74 -10.28
N ALA A 328 -7.13 -12.96 -10.17
CA ALA A 328 -6.52 -13.50 -8.97
C ALA A 328 -6.65 -12.57 -7.76
N TRP A 329 -6.54 -11.25 -7.96
CA TRP A 329 -6.75 -10.25 -6.91
C TRP A 329 -8.16 -10.22 -6.32
N ARG A 330 -9.16 -10.82 -7.00
CA ARG A 330 -10.51 -10.98 -6.44
C ARG A 330 -10.57 -12.06 -5.35
N LYS A 331 -9.52 -12.86 -5.18
CA LYS A 331 -9.43 -13.94 -4.20
C LYS A 331 -8.07 -13.93 -3.52
N ILE A 332 -7.90 -13.03 -2.56
CA ILE A 332 -6.68 -12.88 -1.76
C ILE A 332 -6.64 -13.98 -0.69
N HIS A 333 -5.53 -14.69 -0.56
CA HIS A 333 -5.32 -15.68 0.49
C HIS A 333 -4.34 -15.14 1.55
N ARG A 334 -4.86 -14.91 2.75
CA ARG A 334 -4.08 -14.44 3.89
C ARG A 334 -3.68 -15.61 4.79
N LYS A 335 -2.50 -15.53 5.38
CA LYS A 335 -2.00 -16.49 6.38
C LYS A 335 -1.52 -15.79 7.62
N GLY A 336 -1.90 -16.30 8.78
CA GLY A 336 -1.47 -15.80 10.07
C GLY A 336 -0.84 -16.88 10.93
N ARG A 337 -0.97 -16.71 12.25
CA ARG A 337 -0.41 -17.63 13.24
C ARG A 337 -0.91 -19.08 13.11
N ASN A 338 -2.15 -19.26 12.68
CA ASN A 338 -2.77 -20.58 12.60
C ASN A 338 -2.13 -21.43 11.50
N GLU A 339 -1.79 -20.81 10.37
CA GLU A 339 -1.21 -21.48 9.21
C GLU A 339 0.31 -21.49 9.22
N LEU A 340 0.96 -20.44 9.75
CA LEU A 340 2.42 -20.26 9.71
C LEU A 340 3.10 -20.62 11.02
N GLY A 341 2.33 -20.90 12.08
CA GLY A 341 2.84 -21.22 13.40
C GLY A 341 3.20 -19.98 14.24
N PRO A 342 3.87 -20.18 15.39
CA PRO A 342 4.20 -19.08 16.30
C PRO A 342 5.24 -18.15 15.68
N LYS A 343 5.13 -16.86 16.01
CA LYS A 343 6.15 -15.88 15.67
C LYS A 343 7.37 -16.08 16.57
N ASN A 344 8.50 -16.38 15.95
CA ASN A 344 9.79 -16.54 16.64
C ASN A 344 10.97 -15.96 15.83
N CYS A 345 10.73 -15.50 14.60
CA CYS A 345 11.71 -14.82 13.76
C CYS A 345 13.00 -15.63 13.46
N VAL A 346 12.89 -16.96 13.43
CA VAL A 346 14.05 -17.85 13.22
C VAL A 346 14.13 -18.34 11.77
N ALA A 347 15.33 -18.36 11.21
CA ALA A 347 15.67 -19.17 10.04
C ALA A 347 16.43 -20.42 10.49
N LEU A 348 15.94 -21.61 10.12
CA LEU A 348 16.62 -22.87 10.42
C LEU A 348 17.73 -23.17 9.41
N GLU A 349 18.68 -24.03 9.81
CA GLU A 349 19.90 -24.28 9.04
C GLU A 349 19.64 -24.81 7.62
N LEU A 350 18.56 -25.59 7.39
CA LEU A 350 18.22 -26.05 6.04
C LEU A 350 17.89 -24.88 5.09
N TYR A 351 17.15 -23.88 5.58
CA TYR A 351 16.89 -22.65 4.84
C TYR A 351 18.17 -21.83 4.66
N THR A 352 18.93 -21.62 5.73
CA THR A 352 20.15 -20.80 5.69
C THR A 352 21.22 -21.40 4.77
N ALA A 353 21.41 -22.73 4.79
CA ALA A 353 22.30 -23.43 3.88
C ALA A 353 21.85 -23.30 2.41
N TRP A 354 20.54 -23.33 2.15
CA TRP A 354 20.00 -23.08 0.81
C TRP A 354 20.30 -21.64 0.33
N VAL A 355 20.15 -20.64 1.20
CA VAL A 355 20.50 -19.25 0.86
C VAL A 355 22.00 -19.11 0.58
N ARG A 356 22.87 -19.66 1.43
CA ARG A 356 24.33 -19.64 1.22
C ARG A 356 24.72 -20.31 -0.10
N LYS A 357 24.09 -21.44 -0.43
CA LYS A 357 24.28 -22.13 -1.71
C LYS A 357 23.88 -21.22 -2.88
N ARG A 358 22.71 -20.58 -2.81
CA ARG A 358 22.28 -19.61 -3.83
C ARG A 358 23.26 -18.44 -3.95
N ALA A 359 23.72 -17.88 -2.84
CA ALA A 359 24.66 -16.76 -2.83
C ALA A 359 25.99 -17.15 -3.52
N SER A 360 26.45 -18.38 -3.29
CA SER A 360 27.63 -18.93 -3.95
C SER A 360 27.42 -19.14 -5.45
N GLU A 361 26.27 -19.68 -5.87
CA GLU A 361 25.94 -19.89 -7.28
C GLU A 361 25.70 -18.58 -8.03
N TYR A 362 25.07 -17.61 -7.38
CA TYR A 362 24.73 -16.31 -7.96
C TYR A 362 25.93 -15.36 -8.00
N LEU A 363 27.01 -15.67 -7.27
CA LEU A 363 28.25 -14.91 -7.11
C LEU A 363 28.02 -13.52 -6.51
N MET A 364 28.54 -13.25 -5.31
CA MET A 364 28.40 -11.94 -4.68
C MET A 364 29.02 -10.82 -5.55
N PRO A 365 28.37 -9.64 -5.63
CA PRO A 365 28.83 -8.55 -6.51
C PRO A 365 30.08 -7.83 -6.01
N TYR A 366 30.41 -7.98 -4.73
CA TYR A 366 31.51 -7.31 -4.08
C TYR A 366 32.39 -8.31 -3.34
N GLU A 367 33.64 -7.91 -3.08
CA GLU A 367 34.57 -8.73 -2.31
C GLU A 367 34.11 -8.83 -0.85
N TYR A 368 34.30 -10.02 -0.29
CA TYR A 368 34.12 -10.20 1.14
C TYR A 368 35.23 -9.40 1.85
N PRO A 369 34.90 -8.52 2.79
CA PRO A 369 35.92 -7.84 3.58
C PRO A 369 36.75 -8.92 4.29
N ARG A 370 38.08 -8.89 4.11
CA ARG A 370 38.97 -9.78 4.86
C ARG A 370 38.71 -9.52 6.34
N PRO A 371 38.70 -10.55 7.20
CA PRO A 371 38.63 -10.32 8.64
C PRO A 371 39.86 -9.49 9.02
N THR A 372 39.67 -8.20 9.25
CA THR A 372 40.64 -7.39 9.97
C THR A 372 40.67 -7.98 11.39
N PRO A 373 41.81 -8.38 11.94
CA PRO A 373 41.85 -8.89 13.30
C PRO A 373 41.40 -7.78 14.24
N LEU A 374 40.15 -7.86 14.71
CA LEU A 374 39.62 -6.97 15.73
C LEU A 374 40.07 -7.54 17.07
N VAL A 375 40.84 -6.73 17.81
CA VAL A 375 41.14 -6.93 19.21
C VAL A 375 39.84 -7.26 19.95
N MET A 376 39.84 -8.41 20.63
CA MET A 376 38.70 -8.91 21.37
C MET A 376 38.30 -7.94 22.48
N ALA A 377 37.21 -7.19 22.27
CA ALA A 377 36.46 -6.62 23.38
C ALA A 377 35.52 -7.71 23.92
N GLY A 378 35.58 -7.92 25.24
CA GLY A 378 34.90 -8.99 25.95
C GLY A 378 33.36 -8.95 25.91
N PRO A 379 32.69 -9.93 26.55
CA PRO A 379 31.27 -10.16 26.38
C PRO A 379 30.47 -8.99 26.97
N SER A 380 29.80 -8.25 26.09
CA SER A 380 28.86 -7.19 26.49
C SER A 380 27.50 -7.82 26.78
N THR A 381 27.01 -7.58 27.98
CA THR A 381 25.68 -7.95 28.48
C THR A 381 24.57 -7.31 27.65
N LEU A 382 23.47 -8.07 27.50
CA LEU A 382 22.21 -7.69 26.83
C LEU A 382 21.76 -6.26 27.18
N PRO A 383 21.45 -5.40 26.18
CA PRO A 383 20.64 -4.21 26.42
C PRO A 383 19.16 -4.56 26.37
N ASP A 384 18.44 -3.91 27.27
CA ASP A 384 16.99 -3.93 27.45
C ASP A 384 16.24 -3.57 26.15
N GLN A 385 15.08 -4.19 25.95
CA GLN A 385 14.20 -3.94 24.80
C GLN A 385 13.49 -2.60 24.97
N GLY A 386 14.19 -1.52 24.63
CA GLY A 386 13.62 -0.18 24.49
C GLY A 386 12.67 -0.11 23.29
N VAL A 387 11.52 0.51 23.52
CA VAL A 387 10.58 0.94 22.48
C VAL A 387 11.34 1.76 21.44
N ILE A 388 11.15 1.43 20.17
CA ILE A 388 11.66 2.23 19.05
C ILE A 388 10.90 3.55 19.07
N ASP A 389 11.56 4.62 19.52
CA ASP A 389 11.16 5.97 19.14
C ASP A 389 11.35 6.09 17.62
N ASP A 390 10.25 6.29 16.91
CA ASP A 390 10.21 6.53 15.46
C ASP A 390 11.04 7.81 15.18
N PRO A 391 12.19 7.74 14.49
CA PRO A 391 13.03 8.92 14.24
C PRO A 391 12.36 9.96 13.32
N ASP A 392 11.19 9.64 12.75
CA ASP A 392 10.35 10.57 11.98
C ASP A 392 9.46 11.47 12.86
N ASP A 393 9.59 11.39 14.19
CA ASP A 393 8.95 12.31 15.15
C ASP A 393 9.57 13.72 15.15
N ALA A 394 10.40 14.04 14.16
CA ALA A 394 10.97 15.38 13.93
C ALA A 394 9.91 16.45 13.61
N TRP A 395 8.71 16.06 13.17
CA TRP A 395 7.56 16.98 13.07
C TRP A 395 6.93 17.31 14.43
N THR A 396 7.15 16.46 15.42
CA THR A 396 6.54 16.55 16.75
C THR A 396 7.27 17.57 17.63
N SER A 397 8.56 17.81 17.36
CA SER A 397 9.35 18.86 17.99
C SER A 397 9.01 20.29 17.52
N LEU A 398 8.25 20.45 16.42
CA LEU A 398 7.66 21.73 16.00
C LEU A 398 6.27 22.01 16.62
N LEU A 399 5.69 21.04 17.34
CA LEU A 399 4.33 21.13 17.91
C LEU A 399 4.14 21.89 19.25
N PRO A 400 5.13 22.24 20.11
CA PRO A 400 4.80 22.81 21.42
C PRO A 400 4.08 24.18 21.38
N GLN A 401 4.21 24.91 20.27
CA GLN A 401 3.56 26.21 20.06
C GLN A 401 2.27 26.08 19.24
N SER A 402 2.20 25.17 18.26
CA SER A 402 1.03 24.95 17.40
C SER A 402 -0.02 24.02 18.01
N SER A 403 0.35 23.04 18.84
CA SER A 403 -0.60 22.13 19.52
C SER A 403 -1.57 22.88 20.44
N ARG A 404 -1.08 23.90 21.16
CA ARG A 404 -1.94 24.77 21.98
C ARG A 404 -2.82 25.70 21.13
N PHE A 405 -2.34 26.12 19.97
CA PHE A 405 -3.11 26.92 19.01
C PHE A 405 -4.24 26.09 18.38
N TRP A 406 -3.94 24.88 17.90
CA TRP A 406 -4.90 23.96 17.30
C TRP A 406 -5.92 23.43 18.30
N LYS A 407 -5.50 23.12 19.53
CA LYS A 407 -6.45 22.77 20.60
C LYS A 407 -7.43 23.90 20.88
N ARG A 408 -6.96 25.15 20.97
CA ARG A 408 -7.84 26.32 21.14
C ARG A 408 -8.76 26.56 19.95
N LYS A 409 -8.31 26.28 18.72
CA LYS A 409 -9.13 26.40 17.51
C LYS A 409 -10.19 25.30 17.46
N TYR A 410 -9.82 24.06 17.77
CA TYR A 410 -10.73 22.92 17.88
C TYR A 410 -11.79 23.16 18.95
N ASP A 411 -11.40 23.58 20.15
CA ASP A 411 -12.32 23.87 21.25
C ASP A 411 -13.29 25.01 20.87
N ARG A 412 -12.84 26.00 20.08
CA ARG A 412 -13.68 27.08 19.56
C ARG A 412 -14.69 26.58 18.53
N LEU A 413 -14.25 25.80 17.55
CA LEU A 413 -15.13 25.24 16.51
C LEU A 413 -16.14 24.24 17.10
N ALA A 414 -15.73 23.45 18.09
CA ALA A 414 -16.62 22.55 18.82
C ALA A 414 -17.70 23.33 19.58
N LYS A 415 -17.34 24.49 20.16
CA LYS A 415 -18.30 25.39 20.81
C LYS A 415 -19.23 26.06 19.80
N GLU A 416 -18.71 26.59 18.70
CA GLU A 416 -19.51 27.21 17.63
C GLU A 416 -20.50 26.20 17.01
N LYS A 417 -20.07 24.95 16.81
CA LYS A 417 -20.94 23.85 16.36
C LYS A 417 -22.06 23.57 17.37
N ALA A 418 -21.73 23.46 18.65
CA ALA A 418 -22.73 23.23 19.70
C ALA A 418 -23.73 24.40 19.82
N ASP A 419 -23.26 25.64 19.71
CA ASP A 419 -24.10 26.84 19.72
C ASP A 419 -25.02 26.89 18.49
N MET A 420 -24.53 26.47 17.32
CA MET A 420 -25.35 26.35 16.09
C MET A 420 -26.39 25.22 16.19
N GLU A 421 -26.02 24.05 16.72
CA GLU A 421 -26.96 22.94 16.95
C GLU A 421 -28.06 23.34 17.94
N ALA A 422 -27.72 24.05 19.02
CA ALA A 422 -28.68 24.57 19.98
C ALA A 422 -29.61 25.64 19.36
N ALA A 423 -29.07 26.54 18.54
CA ALA A 423 -29.86 27.54 17.82
C ALA A 423 -30.83 26.89 16.82
N TYR A 424 -30.38 25.84 16.12
CA TYR A 424 -31.22 25.07 15.22
C TYR A 424 -32.34 24.34 15.97
N GLU A 425 -32.04 23.73 17.12
CA GLU A 425 -33.06 23.07 17.95
C GLU A 425 -34.12 24.05 18.48
N GLU A 426 -33.71 25.25 18.91
CA GLU A 426 -34.66 26.28 19.34
C GLU A 426 -35.51 26.82 18.19
N GLU A 427 -34.96 26.96 16.98
CA GLU A 427 -35.74 27.35 15.81
C GLU A 427 -36.73 26.26 15.38
N VAL A 428 -36.30 24.98 15.41
CA VAL A 428 -37.20 23.83 15.19
C VAL A 428 -38.32 23.80 16.23
N LYS A 429 -38.02 24.14 17.48
CA LYS A 429 -38.99 24.20 18.58
C LYS A 429 -39.96 25.38 18.42
N ARG A 430 -39.48 26.55 17.97
CA ARG A 430 -40.33 27.69 17.59
C ARG A 430 -41.28 27.35 16.45
N LEU A 431 -40.78 26.73 15.39
CA LEU A 431 -41.59 26.28 14.26
C LEU A 431 -42.61 25.23 14.71
N ARG A 432 -42.25 24.30 15.59
CA ARG A 432 -43.20 23.34 16.17
C ARG A 432 -44.25 24.03 17.06
N ALA A 433 -43.90 25.10 17.76
CA ALA A 433 -44.83 25.86 18.59
C ALA A 433 -45.76 26.77 17.76
N SER A 434 -45.33 27.25 16.59
CA SER A 434 -46.20 28.00 15.66
C SER A 434 -47.18 27.09 14.93
N TYR A 435 -46.91 25.78 14.89
CA TYR A 435 -47.79 24.73 14.34
C TYR A 435 -48.47 23.93 15.47
N LEU A 436 -49.22 24.59 16.34
CA LEU A 436 -50.25 23.95 17.18
C LEU A 436 -51.65 24.33 16.66
N PRO A 437 -52.55 23.38 16.36
CA PRO A 437 -53.88 23.68 15.81
C PRO A 437 -54.85 24.22 16.87
N VAL A 438 -55.71 25.15 16.46
CA VAL A 438 -56.86 25.65 17.23
C VAL A 438 -58.03 24.63 17.15
N GLN A 439 -58.30 23.97 18.29
CA GLN A 439 -59.58 23.50 18.94
C GLN A 439 -60.72 22.85 18.10
N ALA A 440 -61.61 21.94 18.55
CA ALA A 440 -62.04 21.24 19.79
C ALA A 440 -62.81 19.95 19.33
N ASP A 441 -63.09 18.85 20.07
CA ASP A 441 -63.97 18.66 21.24
C ASP A 441 -63.87 17.18 21.76
N SER A 442 -64.18 17.01 23.06
CA SER A 442 -64.20 15.83 23.99
C SER A 442 -64.97 14.54 23.59
N PRO A 443 -65.09 13.47 24.43
CA PRO A 443 -64.12 12.76 25.31
C PRO A 443 -64.30 11.20 25.34
N VAL A 444 -63.24 10.36 25.47
CA VAL A 444 -63.34 9.08 26.24
C VAL A 444 -62.01 8.72 26.92
N LEU A 445 -62.13 8.59 28.24
CA LEU A 445 -61.27 8.08 29.30
C LEU A 445 -60.15 7.08 28.99
N HIS A 446 -59.00 7.40 29.60
CA HIS A 446 -57.94 6.53 30.10
C HIS A 446 -58.41 5.20 30.72
N GLN A 447 -57.67 4.13 30.42
CA GLN A 447 -57.06 3.34 31.48
C GLN A 447 -55.68 2.81 31.05
N SER A 448 -54.72 3.10 31.91
CA SER A 448 -53.28 3.02 31.72
C SER A 448 -52.69 1.79 32.42
N GLN A 449 -51.63 1.25 31.79
CA GLN A 449 -50.43 0.65 32.40
C GLN A 449 -50.59 -0.60 33.28
N LEU A 450 -49.74 -1.61 33.06
CA LEU A 450 -48.67 -1.97 34.01
C LEU A 450 -47.89 -3.26 33.64
N PHE A 451 -46.60 -3.23 33.97
CA PHE A 451 -45.62 -4.32 34.13
C PHE A 451 -44.89 -4.89 32.89
N LYS A 452 -43.75 -4.23 32.60
CA LYS A 452 -42.48 -4.93 32.32
C LYS A 452 -41.86 -5.37 33.65
N THR A 453 -41.64 -6.67 33.82
CA THR A 453 -40.67 -7.43 34.66
C THR A 453 -41.22 -8.86 34.67
N ASP A 454 -40.60 -9.88 34.08
CA ASP A 454 -39.44 -10.63 34.53
C ASP A 454 -39.14 -11.65 33.41
N GLY A 455 -37.91 -12.04 33.08
CA GLY A 455 -37.05 -12.82 33.98
C GLY A 455 -37.16 -14.31 33.64
N SER A 456 -36.26 -14.77 32.77
CA SER A 456 -35.99 -16.16 32.35
C SER A 456 -36.24 -17.24 33.41
N SER A 457 -36.93 -18.33 33.05
CA SER A 457 -36.67 -19.66 33.61
C SER A 457 -37.29 -20.83 32.83
N ARG A 458 -36.37 -21.75 32.45
CA ARG A 458 -36.46 -23.22 32.60
C ARG A 458 -37.28 -24.02 31.57
N THR A 459 -36.49 -24.57 30.65
CA THR A 459 -36.47 -25.98 30.20
C THR A 459 -37.17 -27.04 31.06
N ARG A 460 -37.57 -28.10 30.33
CA ARG A 460 -37.74 -29.53 30.71
C ARG A 460 -39.12 -29.93 31.23
N LYS A 461 -39.87 -30.68 30.41
CA LYS A 461 -39.96 -32.16 30.48
C LYS A 461 -41.16 -32.71 29.69
N LEU A 462 -40.86 -33.72 28.85
CA LEU A 462 -41.57 -35.01 28.69
C LEU A 462 -43.00 -34.99 28.11
N ARG A 463 -43.48 -35.97 27.33
CA ARG A 463 -42.96 -37.20 26.70
C ARG A 463 -44.19 -37.85 26.05
N ALA A 464 -43.97 -38.63 25.00
CA ALA A 464 -44.82 -39.75 24.54
C ALA A 464 -46.17 -39.35 23.87
N GLU A 465 -46.65 -40.00 22.81
CA GLU A 465 -46.30 -41.28 22.19
C GLU A 465 -47.08 -41.46 20.86
N ARG A 466 -46.48 -42.24 19.94
CA ARG A 466 -47.10 -43.04 18.84
C ARG A 466 -47.74 -42.25 17.67
N GLY A 467 -47.56 -42.64 16.40
CA GLY A 467 -47.20 -43.94 15.86
C GLY A 467 -46.53 -43.90 14.48
N SER A 468 -45.93 -45.03 14.19
CA SER A 468 -45.11 -45.47 13.05
C SER A 468 -45.84 -45.58 11.72
N SER A 469 -45.15 -45.30 10.61
CA SER A 469 -44.94 -46.27 9.53
C SER A 469 -43.76 -45.84 8.65
N GLN A 470 -43.01 -46.83 8.19
CA GLN A 470 -41.72 -46.78 7.49
C GLN A 470 -41.91 -47.60 6.20
N THR A 471 -41.41 -47.15 5.04
CA THR A 471 -40.76 -47.96 3.97
C THR A 471 -40.49 -47.14 2.68
N ASP A 472 -39.19 -46.94 2.41
CA ASP A 472 -38.41 -47.09 1.16
C ASP A 472 -38.93 -46.73 -0.26
N CYS A 473 -38.24 -45.75 -0.89
CA CYS A 473 -37.69 -45.50 -2.27
C CYS A 473 -38.09 -46.35 -3.52
N PRO A 474 -37.74 -46.00 -4.80
CA PRO A 474 -37.30 -44.74 -5.47
C PRO A 474 -37.94 -44.47 -6.89
N ASP A 475 -37.39 -43.47 -7.63
CA ASP A 475 -37.23 -43.32 -9.10
C ASP A 475 -37.87 -42.11 -9.85
N GLY A 476 -36.97 -41.28 -10.41
CA GLY A 476 -36.91 -40.76 -11.80
C GLY A 476 -38.06 -39.97 -12.44
N VAL A 477 -37.74 -38.81 -13.05
CA VAL A 477 -37.94 -38.48 -14.49
C VAL A 477 -37.55 -37.01 -14.80
N ILE A 478 -36.97 -36.84 -15.99
CA ILE A 478 -36.42 -35.65 -16.68
C ILE A 478 -37.54 -34.82 -17.38
N LEU A 479 -37.30 -33.53 -17.68
CA LEU A 479 -37.68 -32.70 -18.87
C LEU A 479 -37.72 -31.20 -18.43
N SER A 480 -36.91 -30.24 -18.91
CA SER A 480 -36.62 -29.66 -20.25
C SER A 480 -37.57 -28.55 -20.74
N CYS A 481 -36.96 -27.41 -21.13
CA CYS A 481 -37.37 -26.30 -22.04
C CYS A 481 -38.15 -25.08 -21.45
N PRO A 482 -38.17 -23.89 -22.13
CA PRO A 482 -37.19 -23.25 -23.04
C PRO A 482 -36.99 -21.71 -22.84
N GLU A 483 -36.00 -21.13 -23.55
CA GLU A 483 -35.83 -19.68 -23.82
C GLU A 483 -36.85 -19.12 -24.82
N PRO A 484 -37.08 -17.78 -24.87
CA PRO A 484 -37.69 -17.13 -26.01
C PRO A 484 -36.69 -16.33 -26.88
N VAL A 485 -36.79 -16.57 -28.19
CA VAL A 485 -36.25 -15.78 -29.30
C VAL A 485 -37.28 -14.71 -29.69
N PHE A 486 -36.82 -13.50 -30.05
CA PHE A 486 -37.54 -12.63 -30.99
C PHE A 486 -36.60 -12.08 -32.06
N SER A 487 -37.11 -12.10 -33.29
CA SER A 487 -36.45 -11.85 -34.58
C SER A 487 -36.72 -10.44 -35.12
N ASN A 488 -35.72 -9.97 -35.88
CA ASN A 488 -35.59 -8.86 -36.86
C ASN A 488 -36.81 -8.38 -37.68
N ALA A 489 -36.75 -7.09 -38.06
CA ALA A 489 -37.05 -6.52 -39.40
C ALA A 489 -36.33 -5.13 -39.52
N ILE A 490 -35.31 -4.90 -40.37
CA ILE A 490 -35.29 -4.55 -41.83
C ILE A 490 -35.90 -3.14 -42.11
N ASN A 491 -35.18 -2.08 -42.57
CA ASN A 491 -34.53 -1.76 -43.87
C ASN A 491 -33.58 -0.54 -43.70
N SER A 492 -32.32 -0.47 -44.19
CA SER A 492 -31.79 -0.06 -45.53
C SER A 492 -32.39 1.28 -46.07
N SER A 493 -31.68 2.31 -46.55
CA SER A 493 -30.54 2.39 -47.49
C SER A 493 -29.98 3.84 -47.64
N LEU A 494 -28.75 3.96 -48.20
CA LEU A 494 -28.13 5.09 -48.96
C LEU A 494 -27.70 6.34 -48.13
N GLU A 495 -26.53 6.96 -48.29
CA GLU A 495 -25.71 7.22 -49.48
C GLU A 495 -24.26 7.62 -49.07
N ASP A 496 -23.25 7.09 -49.76
CA ASP A 496 -21.89 7.63 -49.85
C ASP A 496 -21.86 8.79 -50.87
N GLY A 497 -21.06 9.83 -50.60
CA GLY A 497 -20.85 10.92 -51.57
C GLY A 497 -19.64 11.80 -51.22
N HIS A 498 -18.55 11.57 -51.95
CA HIS A 498 -17.31 12.36 -52.02
C HIS A 498 -17.48 13.89 -52.00
N LEU A 499 -16.69 14.58 -51.15
CA LEU A 499 -15.68 15.59 -51.52
C LEU A 499 -14.85 16.02 -50.29
#